data_AF-A0A7S3NP39-F1
#
_entry.id   AF-A0A7S3NP39-F1
#
_cell.length_a   1.000
_cell.length_b   1.000
_cell.length_c   1.000
_cell.angle_alpha   90.00
_cell.angle_beta   90.00
_cell.angle_gamma   90.00
#
_symmetry.space_group_name_H-M   'P 1'
#
loop_
_entity.id
_entity.type
_entity.pdbx_description
1 polymer ?
#
loop_
_entity_poly.entity_id
_entity_poly.type
_entity_poly.pdbx_seq_one_letter_code
_entity_poly.pdbx_strand_id
1 'polypeptide(L)'
;TILFAIKLFYNKKVPPMISFGLGSVGYLCAFDSQDVTGTLVELLNLQATGKNDQISDIDLIRPIKTTDPPPIVDHKDRLKVTMTSNSKKETFMVTSTIFEEGEKEFDSGASIGALNEFVLESESFYLPFTCGLYVNETFLTDISACGLIISTSTGSTAYGMSAGGSIVQAGVEAICISAVNPSSISFRPLILPFNC
;
A
#
# COMPACT_ATOMS: atom_id res chain seq x y z
N THR A 1 5.88 14.46 -0.16
CA THR A 1 5.42 15.24 1.01
C THR A 1 4.29 14.57 1.77
N ILE A 2 3.19 14.17 1.10
CA ILE A 2 2.00 13.59 1.76
C ILE A 2 2.31 12.29 2.51
N LEU A 3 2.97 11.33 1.86
CA LEU A 3 3.36 10.06 2.49
C LEU A 3 4.25 10.27 3.74
N PHE A 4 5.14 11.27 3.68
CA PHE A 4 5.97 11.66 4.81
C PHE A 4 5.14 12.31 5.94
N ALA A 5 4.22 13.21 5.61
CA ALA A 5 3.35 13.84 6.61
C ALA A 5 2.49 12.80 7.35
N ILE A 6 1.96 11.82 6.62
CA ILE A 6 1.20 10.68 7.17
C ILE A 6 2.08 9.83 8.09
N LYS A 7 3.32 9.56 7.70
CA LYS A 7 4.29 8.83 8.51
C LYS A 7 4.54 9.48 9.88
N LEU A 8 4.40 10.79 10.03
CA LEU A 8 4.54 11.47 11.33
C LEU A 8 3.48 11.05 12.37
N PHE A 9 2.39 10.45 11.91
CA PHE A 9 1.29 10.00 12.75
C PHE A 9 1.20 8.47 12.85
N TYR A 10 2.33 7.78 12.67
CA TYR A 10 2.50 6.34 12.94
C TYR A 10 1.86 6.01 14.32
N ASN A 11 0.75 5.26 14.32
CA ASN A 11 -0.09 4.89 15.48
C ASN A 11 -1.07 5.92 16.07
N LYS A 12 -1.28 7.06 15.42
CA LYS A 12 -2.30 8.04 15.80
C LYS A 12 -3.34 8.20 14.69
N LYS A 13 -4.53 8.66 15.04
CA LYS A 13 -5.51 9.10 14.04
C LYS A 13 -4.90 10.31 13.33
N VAL A 14 -4.72 10.22 12.02
CA VAL A 14 -4.28 11.40 11.24
C VAL A 14 -5.38 12.43 11.21
N PRO A 15 -5.01 13.69 11.44
CA PRO A 15 -5.93 14.79 11.25
C PRO A 15 -6.26 14.94 9.77
N PRO A 16 -7.34 15.65 9.44
CA PRO A 16 -7.58 16.06 8.08
C PRO A 16 -6.37 16.70 7.40
N MET A 17 -5.99 16.18 6.22
CA MET A 17 -4.88 16.67 5.42
C MET A 17 -5.40 17.28 4.13
N ILE A 18 -4.90 18.47 3.80
CA ILE A 18 -5.16 19.16 2.53
C ILE A 18 -3.82 19.27 1.80
N SER A 19 -3.83 18.92 0.52
CA SER A 19 -2.64 18.89 -0.32
C SER A 19 -2.76 19.85 -1.49
N PHE A 20 -1.73 20.67 -1.67
CA PHE A 20 -1.62 21.60 -2.79
C PHE A 20 -0.48 21.16 -3.71
N GLY A 21 -0.76 21.05 -5.00
CA GLY A 21 0.23 20.84 -6.04
C GLY A 21 0.97 22.14 -6.35
N LEU A 22 2.29 22.13 -6.17
CA LEU A 22 3.20 23.26 -6.48
C LEU A 22 3.81 23.14 -7.90
N GLY A 23 3.19 22.35 -8.77
CA GLY A 23 3.76 21.97 -10.07
C GLY A 23 2.82 21.05 -10.83
N SER A 24 3.33 19.92 -11.33
CA SER A 24 2.48 18.92 -12.00
C SER A 24 1.40 18.37 -11.07
N VAL A 25 0.22 18.10 -11.63
CA VAL A 25 -0.88 17.42 -10.94
C VAL A 25 -0.40 16.04 -10.50
N GLY A 26 -0.56 15.73 -9.21
CA GLY A 26 -0.29 14.43 -8.62
C GLY A 26 -1.58 13.79 -8.12
N TYR A 27 -1.64 12.46 -8.08
CA TYR A 27 -2.84 11.70 -7.67
C TYR A 27 -3.34 12.02 -6.26
N LEU A 28 -2.46 12.45 -5.36
CA LEU A 28 -2.79 12.78 -3.97
C LEU A 28 -2.90 14.29 -3.72
N CYS A 29 -2.66 15.14 -4.72
CA CYS A 29 -2.75 16.60 -4.60
C CYS A 29 -4.07 17.08 -5.20
N ALA A 30 -5.06 17.33 -4.34
CA ALA A 30 -6.41 17.68 -4.77
C ALA A 30 -6.52 19.14 -5.26
N PHE A 31 -5.65 20.04 -4.79
CA PHE A 31 -5.78 21.48 -5.04
C PHE A 31 -4.57 22.07 -5.75
N ASP A 32 -4.80 23.11 -6.55
CA ASP A 32 -3.73 23.93 -7.13
C ASP A 32 -3.25 24.95 -6.09
N SER A 33 -1.94 25.14 -6.01
CA SER A 33 -1.31 26.18 -5.20
C SER A 33 -1.61 27.62 -5.63
N GLN A 34 -2.19 27.84 -6.80
CA GLN A 34 -2.53 29.18 -7.30
C GLN A 34 -3.58 29.91 -6.43
N ASP A 35 -4.53 29.19 -5.82
CA ASP A 35 -5.58 29.78 -4.98
C ASP A 35 -5.77 29.03 -3.64
N VAL A 36 -4.71 29.06 -2.83
CA VAL A 36 -4.72 28.46 -1.49
C VAL A 36 -5.74 29.15 -0.58
N THR A 37 -5.82 30.48 -0.63
CA THR A 37 -6.67 31.25 0.29
C THR A 37 -8.15 31.03 0.01
N GLY A 38 -8.57 31.06 -1.26
CA GLY A 38 -9.95 30.76 -1.65
C GLY A 38 -10.36 29.36 -1.22
N THR A 39 -9.53 28.37 -1.54
CA THR A 39 -9.73 26.96 -1.17
C THR A 39 -9.89 26.78 0.35
N LEU A 40 -9.02 27.40 1.16
CA LEU A 40 -9.10 27.26 2.61
C LEU A 40 -10.36 27.91 3.19
N VAL A 41 -10.76 29.07 2.70
CA VAL A 41 -11.99 29.74 3.15
C VAL A 41 -13.21 28.91 2.81
N GLU A 42 -13.26 28.33 1.61
CA GLU A 42 -14.34 27.44 1.19
C GLU A 42 -14.44 26.20 2.09
N LEU A 43 -13.32 25.53 2.34
CA LEU A 43 -13.27 24.33 3.19
C LEU A 43 -13.66 24.62 4.64
N LEU A 44 -13.21 25.75 5.19
CA LEU A 44 -13.60 26.17 6.54
C LEU A 44 -15.10 26.48 6.64
N ASN A 45 -15.68 27.10 5.61
CA ASN A 45 -17.12 27.37 5.56
C ASN A 45 -17.94 26.08 5.39
N LEU A 46 -17.46 25.12 4.60
CA LEU A 46 -18.09 23.80 4.47
C LEU A 46 -18.08 23.01 5.78
N GLN A 47 -16.97 23.05 6.52
CA GLN A 47 -16.88 22.50 7.87
C GLN A 47 -17.86 23.18 8.84
N ALA A 48 -17.93 24.52 8.83
CA ALA A 48 -18.81 25.28 9.71
C ALA A 48 -20.31 25.06 9.44
N THR A 49 -20.68 24.69 8.21
CA THR A 49 -22.08 24.43 7.82
C THR A 49 -22.52 22.98 8.05
N GLY A 50 -21.65 22.11 8.55
CA GLY A 50 -21.97 20.71 8.85
C GLY A 50 -22.18 19.81 7.63
N LYS A 51 -21.87 20.31 6.41
CA LYS A 51 -21.95 19.55 5.15
C LYS A 51 -20.68 18.72 4.91
N ASN A 52 -20.28 17.93 5.92
CA ASN A 52 -19.08 17.08 5.84
C ASN A 52 -19.19 15.97 4.78
N ASP A 53 -20.40 15.63 4.34
CA ASP A 53 -20.65 14.63 3.28
C ASP A 53 -20.23 15.10 1.88
N GLN A 54 -19.85 16.37 1.69
CA GLN A 54 -19.21 16.86 0.45
C GLN A 54 -17.68 16.93 0.57
N ILE A 55 -17.16 16.71 1.79
CA ILE A 55 -15.72 16.64 2.09
C ILE A 55 -15.23 15.18 1.97
N SER A 56 -16.14 14.22 1.75
CA SER A 56 -15.84 12.80 1.63
C SER A 56 -15.11 12.40 0.35
N ASP A 57 -15.11 13.24 -0.70
CA ASP A 57 -14.37 12.98 -1.95
C ASP A 57 -12.96 13.57 -1.96
N ILE A 58 -12.64 14.46 -1.01
CA ILE A 58 -11.26 14.87 -0.77
C ILE A 58 -10.71 13.83 0.20
N ASP A 59 -10.33 12.67 -0.35
CA ASP A 59 -9.85 11.51 0.41
C ASP A 59 -8.89 11.96 1.50
N LEU A 60 -9.45 12.09 2.68
CA LEU A 60 -8.79 12.46 3.91
C LEU A 60 -7.96 11.26 4.27
N ILE A 61 -6.76 11.19 3.69
CA ILE A 61 -5.93 10.00 3.69
C ILE A 61 -5.79 9.48 5.12
N ARG A 62 -6.54 8.42 5.43
CA ARG A 62 -6.50 7.77 6.73
C ARG A 62 -5.31 6.82 6.71
N PRO A 63 -4.28 7.03 7.54
CA PRO A 63 -3.19 6.11 7.72
C PRO A 63 -3.69 4.88 8.44
N ILE A 64 -3.10 3.80 8.02
CA ILE A 64 -3.21 2.49 8.65
C ILE A 64 -2.23 2.44 9.82
N LYS A 65 -2.65 1.82 10.92
CA LYS A 65 -1.77 1.58 12.08
C LYS A 65 -0.62 0.69 11.68
N THR A 66 0.53 0.95 12.30
CA THR A 66 1.81 0.42 11.85
C THR A 66 2.67 0.12 13.07
N THR A 67 3.20 -1.09 13.14
CA THR A 67 4.14 -1.54 14.14
C THR A 67 5.31 -2.18 13.40
N ASP A 68 6.48 -1.58 13.60
CA ASP A 68 7.81 -2.08 13.28
C ASP A 68 8.25 -2.12 11.80
N PRO A 69 9.58 -2.05 11.51
CA PRO A 69 10.11 -2.00 10.15
C PRO A 69 10.03 -3.35 9.43
N PRO A 70 10.00 -3.36 8.07
CA PRO A 70 9.91 -4.59 7.29
C PRO A 70 11.14 -5.47 7.49
N PRO A 71 10.97 -6.81 7.53
CA PRO A 71 12.08 -7.73 7.65
C PRO A 71 12.89 -7.75 6.34
N ILE A 72 14.21 -7.89 6.48
CA ILE A 72 15.15 -8.08 5.37
C ILE A 72 15.14 -9.57 5.00
N VAL A 73 15.01 -9.89 3.71
CA VAL A 73 14.83 -11.26 3.20
C VAL A 73 16.08 -11.66 2.41
N ASP A 74 16.72 -12.78 2.74
CA ASP A 74 17.83 -13.32 1.97
C ASP A 74 17.31 -14.11 0.75
N HIS A 75 18.10 -14.16 -0.34
CA HIS A 75 17.75 -14.86 -1.58
C HIS A 75 17.56 -16.38 -1.44
N LYS A 76 18.02 -16.96 -0.32
CA LYS A 76 17.83 -18.38 0.00
C LYS A 76 16.54 -18.67 0.77
N ASP A 77 15.92 -17.64 1.32
CA ASP A 77 14.71 -17.80 2.11
C ASP A 77 13.51 -18.00 1.21
N ARG A 78 12.59 -18.88 1.62
CA ARG A 78 11.25 -18.91 1.03
C ARG A 78 10.37 -17.98 1.86
N LEU A 79 9.78 -17.00 1.20
CA LEU A 79 8.88 -16.08 1.87
C LEU A 79 7.44 -16.59 1.77
N LYS A 80 6.74 -16.66 2.90
CA LYS A 80 5.28 -16.79 2.95
C LYS A 80 4.71 -15.41 3.17
N VAL A 81 4.03 -14.87 2.17
CA VAL A 81 3.26 -13.64 2.35
C VAL A 81 1.82 -14.02 2.62
N THR A 82 1.35 -13.78 3.85
CA THR A 82 -0.07 -13.89 4.19
C THR A 82 -0.68 -12.51 4.21
N MET A 83 -1.74 -12.36 3.43
CA MET A 83 -2.58 -11.17 3.46
C MET A 83 -3.85 -11.47 4.25
N THR A 84 -4.11 -10.69 5.30
CA THR A 84 -5.34 -10.80 6.09
C THR A 84 -6.03 -9.45 6.17
N SER A 85 -7.28 -9.39 5.72
CA SER A 85 -8.11 -8.20 5.80
C SER A 85 -8.86 -8.11 7.13
N ASN A 86 -8.97 -6.90 7.69
CA ASN A 86 -9.89 -6.63 8.80
C ASN A 86 -10.99 -5.65 8.37
N SER A 87 -12.17 -6.21 8.09
CA SER A 87 -13.36 -5.52 7.59
C SER A 87 -13.93 -4.43 8.51
N LYS A 88 -13.45 -4.28 9.75
CA LYS A 88 -13.91 -3.22 10.67
C LYS A 88 -13.12 -1.92 10.61
N LYS A 89 -12.00 -1.84 9.87
CA LYS A 89 -11.08 -0.69 9.98
C LYS A 89 -10.50 -0.15 8.68
N GLU A 90 -10.89 -0.64 7.49
CA GLU A 90 -10.23 -0.26 6.22
C GLU A 90 -8.70 -0.44 6.31
N THR A 91 -8.25 -1.35 7.17
CA THR A 91 -6.83 -1.67 7.38
C THR A 91 -6.56 -3.07 6.85
N PHE A 92 -5.60 -3.19 5.94
CA PHE A 92 -4.98 -4.48 5.68
C PHE A 92 -3.87 -4.72 6.72
N MET A 93 -3.68 -5.97 7.11
CA MET A 93 -2.46 -6.41 7.80
C MET A 93 -1.72 -7.29 6.80
N VAL A 94 -0.61 -6.80 6.26
CA VAL A 94 0.31 -7.65 5.50
C VAL A 94 1.27 -8.23 6.52
N THR A 95 1.16 -9.53 6.76
CA THR A 95 2.12 -10.26 7.58
C THR A 95 3.02 -11.04 6.63
N SER A 96 4.27 -10.65 6.55
CA SER A 96 5.30 -11.45 5.89
C SER A 96 5.94 -12.37 6.92
N THR A 97 5.83 -13.68 6.71
CA THR A 97 6.55 -14.69 7.48
C THR A 97 7.69 -15.19 6.61
N ILE A 98 8.93 -14.98 7.06
CA ILE A 98 10.11 -15.57 6.43
C ILE A 98 10.26 -16.98 6.99
N PHE A 99 10.44 -17.97 6.11
CA PHE A 99 10.79 -19.32 6.54
C PHE A 99 11.99 -19.84 5.74
N GLU A 100 12.99 -20.32 6.46
CA GLU A 100 14.11 -21.05 5.88
C GLU A 100 13.77 -22.54 5.89
N GLU A 101 14.11 -23.27 4.82
CA GLU A 101 13.71 -24.67 4.64
C GLU A 101 14.38 -25.56 5.71
N GLY A 102 13.65 -25.90 6.78
CA GLY A 102 14.14 -26.73 7.88
C GLY A 102 14.22 -26.05 9.25
N GLU A 103 13.95 -24.74 9.34
CA GLU A 103 13.85 -24.01 10.62
C GLU A 103 12.39 -23.62 10.96
N LYS A 104 12.14 -23.25 12.22
CA LYS A 104 10.81 -22.85 12.70
C LYS A 104 10.38 -21.55 12.01
N GLU A 105 9.10 -21.47 11.64
CA GLU A 105 8.46 -20.23 11.16
C GLU A 105 8.81 -19.06 12.07
N PHE A 106 9.50 -18.06 11.52
CA PHE A 106 9.80 -16.83 12.25
C PHE A 106 8.65 -15.85 12.02
N ASP A 107 7.69 -15.83 12.92
CA ASP A 107 6.68 -14.77 12.96
C ASP A 107 7.32 -13.51 13.54
N SER A 108 7.59 -12.54 12.67
CA SER A 108 8.06 -11.22 13.11
C SER A 108 7.02 -10.47 13.93
N GLY A 109 5.74 -10.89 13.92
CA GLY A 109 4.64 -10.28 14.68
C GLY A 109 4.37 -8.80 14.33
N ALA A 110 5.10 -8.26 13.35
CA ALA A 110 5.12 -6.85 13.01
C ALA A 110 3.99 -6.56 12.00
N SER A 111 2.92 -5.92 12.48
CA SER A 111 1.85 -5.43 11.61
C SER A 111 2.24 -4.10 10.95
N ILE A 112 2.66 -4.13 9.69
CA ILE A 112 3.06 -2.91 8.98
C ILE A 112 1.90 -2.43 8.12
N GLY A 113 1.61 -1.13 8.19
CA GLY A 113 0.67 -0.43 7.30
C GLY A 113 1.41 0.43 6.27
N ALA A 114 0.89 0.48 5.06
CA ALA A 114 1.38 1.38 4.01
C ALA A 114 0.18 2.11 3.40
N LEU A 115 0.39 3.35 2.97
CA LEU A 115 -0.64 4.04 2.21
C LEU A 115 -0.69 3.51 0.77
N ASN A 116 0.49 3.44 0.13
CA ASN A 116 0.59 3.09 -1.27
C ASN A 116 0.87 1.59 -1.42
N GLU A 117 2.08 1.13 -1.10
CA GLU A 117 2.47 -0.26 -1.29
C GLU A 117 3.48 -0.79 -0.26
N PHE A 118 3.48 -2.12 -0.13
CA PHE A 118 4.60 -2.92 0.34
C PHE A 118 5.43 -3.38 -0.84
N VAL A 119 6.73 -3.34 -0.64
CA VAL A 119 7.70 -3.81 -1.62
C VAL A 119 8.59 -4.82 -0.91
N LEU A 120 8.59 -6.04 -1.42
CA LEU A 120 9.56 -7.06 -1.09
C LEU A 120 10.52 -7.10 -2.26
N GLU A 121 11.79 -6.82 -2.03
CA GLU A 121 12.84 -6.83 -3.06
C GLU A 121 13.96 -7.76 -2.63
N SER A 122 14.55 -8.45 -3.60
CA SER A 122 15.76 -9.23 -3.38
C SER A 122 16.90 -8.30 -2.98
N GLU A 123 17.65 -8.64 -1.93
CA GLU A 123 18.90 -7.94 -1.61
C GLU A 123 19.95 -8.11 -2.72
N SER A 124 19.82 -9.15 -3.55
CA SER A 124 20.74 -9.44 -4.65
C SER A 124 20.20 -8.93 -5.98
N PHE A 125 20.95 -8.05 -6.63
CA PHE A 125 20.64 -7.54 -7.96
C PHE A 125 20.65 -8.60 -9.07
N TYR A 126 21.22 -9.78 -8.84
CA TYR A 126 21.45 -10.80 -9.87
C TYR A 126 20.56 -12.03 -9.72
N LEU A 127 19.90 -12.20 -8.58
CA LEU A 127 19.14 -13.42 -8.26
C LEU A 127 17.71 -13.06 -7.83
N PRO A 128 16.68 -13.60 -8.52
CA PRO A 128 15.32 -13.47 -8.06
C PRO A 128 15.13 -14.27 -6.76
N PHE A 129 14.32 -13.74 -5.85
CA PHE A 129 13.84 -14.53 -4.72
C PHE A 129 12.62 -15.33 -5.16
N THR A 130 12.31 -16.41 -4.44
CA THR A 130 11.09 -17.19 -4.68
C THR A 130 10.22 -17.19 -3.44
N CYS A 131 8.96 -16.78 -3.58
CA CYS A 131 8.00 -16.73 -2.50
C CYS A 131 6.70 -17.44 -2.85
N GLY A 132 6.09 -18.07 -1.85
CA GLY A 132 4.73 -18.57 -1.94
C GLY A 132 3.76 -17.46 -1.53
N LEU A 133 2.84 -17.11 -2.41
CA LEU A 133 1.80 -16.13 -2.13
C LEU A 133 0.55 -16.84 -1.58
N TYR A 134 0.08 -16.41 -0.42
CA TYR A 134 -1.10 -16.96 0.25
C TYR A 134 -2.11 -15.85 0.55
N VAL A 135 -3.38 -16.15 0.34
CA VAL A 135 -4.52 -15.26 0.61
C VAL A 135 -5.45 -16.00 1.55
N ASN A 136 -5.74 -15.45 2.74
CA ASN A 136 -6.51 -16.15 3.78
C ASN A 136 -6.02 -17.60 4.01
N GLU A 137 -4.72 -17.77 4.23
CA GLU A 137 -4.05 -19.08 4.41
C GLU A 137 -4.18 -20.06 3.23
N THR A 138 -4.76 -19.63 2.11
CA THR A 138 -4.92 -20.43 0.91
C THR A 138 -3.80 -20.11 -0.08
N PHE A 139 -3.08 -21.14 -0.53
CA PHE A 139 -2.03 -20.99 -1.53
C PHE A 139 -2.61 -20.47 -2.85
N LEU A 140 -2.04 -19.38 -3.37
CA LEU A 140 -2.44 -18.78 -4.64
C LEU A 140 -1.49 -19.18 -5.77
N THR A 141 -0.21 -18.86 -5.63
CA THR A 141 0.85 -19.19 -6.60
C THR A 141 2.23 -18.99 -5.99
N ASP A 142 3.24 -19.65 -6.55
CA ASP A 142 4.63 -19.25 -6.35
C ASP A 142 4.98 -18.09 -7.28
N ILE A 143 5.80 -17.16 -6.78
CA ILE A 143 6.34 -16.02 -7.52
C ILE A 143 7.85 -16.07 -7.42
N SER A 144 8.52 -16.04 -8.57
CA SER A 144 9.97 -15.86 -8.68
C SER A 144 10.25 -14.55 -9.40
N ALA A 145 10.82 -13.56 -8.71
CA ALA A 145 10.98 -12.20 -9.20
C ALA A 145 12.11 -11.46 -8.47
N CYS A 146 12.56 -10.32 -9.02
CA CYS A 146 13.43 -9.39 -8.30
C CYS A 146 12.67 -8.64 -7.19
N GLY A 147 11.37 -8.45 -7.37
CA GLY A 147 10.50 -7.77 -6.42
C GLY A 147 9.05 -8.25 -6.46
N LEU A 148 8.34 -8.11 -5.36
CA LEU A 148 6.89 -8.27 -5.22
C LEU A 148 6.32 -7.00 -4.60
N ILE A 149 5.33 -6.41 -5.27
CA ILE A 149 4.64 -5.19 -4.86
C ILE A 149 3.20 -5.56 -4.50
N ILE A 150 2.78 -5.17 -3.30
CA ILE A 150 1.41 -5.31 -2.83
C ILE A 150 0.90 -3.91 -2.50
N SER A 151 -0.01 -3.38 -3.31
CA SER A 151 -0.49 -2.01 -3.20
C SER A 151 -1.97 -1.92 -2.87
N THR A 152 -2.36 -0.80 -2.27
CA THR A 152 -3.75 -0.36 -2.19
C THR A 152 -4.24 0.15 -3.54
N SER A 153 -5.54 0.44 -3.65
CA SER A 153 -6.11 1.14 -4.81
C SER A 153 -5.46 2.53 -5.00
N THR A 154 -5.21 3.27 -3.93
CA THR A 154 -4.47 4.54 -3.96
C THR A 154 -3.02 4.37 -4.44
N GLY A 155 -2.33 3.30 -4.02
CA GLY A 155 -0.98 2.97 -4.45
C GLY A 155 -0.86 2.37 -5.86
N SER A 156 -1.99 2.05 -6.51
CA SER A 156 -2.00 1.43 -7.84
C SER A 156 -1.32 2.29 -8.91
N THR A 157 -1.24 3.61 -8.69
CA THR A 157 -0.60 4.60 -9.58
C THR A 157 0.85 4.93 -9.18
N ALA A 158 1.38 4.29 -8.13
CA ALA A 158 2.73 4.49 -7.63
C ALA A 158 3.68 3.43 -8.20
N TYR A 159 4.48 2.75 -7.38
CA TYR A 159 5.50 1.84 -7.89
C TYR A 159 4.92 0.62 -8.61
N GLY A 160 3.75 0.14 -8.18
CA GLY A 160 3.04 -0.94 -8.85
C GLY A 160 2.77 -0.66 -10.33
N MET A 161 2.44 0.58 -10.69
CA MET A 161 2.24 1.00 -12.09
C MET A 161 3.52 0.86 -12.92
N SER A 162 4.67 1.24 -12.36
CA SER A 162 5.97 1.10 -13.01
C SER A 162 6.36 -0.36 -13.24
N ALA A 163 5.89 -1.28 -12.38
CA ALA A 163 6.06 -2.72 -12.53
C ALA A 163 5.03 -3.37 -13.49
N GLY A 164 4.23 -2.56 -14.20
CA GLY A 164 3.20 -3.05 -15.14
C GLY A 164 1.87 -3.39 -14.48
N GLY A 165 1.64 -2.96 -13.23
CA GLY A 165 0.37 -3.07 -12.51
C GLY A 165 -0.76 -2.26 -13.15
N SER A 166 -1.99 -2.58 -12.76
CA SER A 166 -3.19 -1.89 -13.24
C SER A 166 -3.51 -0.67 -12.38
N ILE A 167 -4.05 0.38 -13.01
CA ILE A 167 -4.60 1.53 -12.29
C ILE A 167 -5.98 1.17 -11.75
N VAL A 168 -6.17 1.38 -10.46
CA VAL A 168 -7.44 1.18 -9.76
C VAL A 168 -7.88 2.51 -9.17
N GLN A 169 -9.16 2.83 -9.31
CA GLN A 169 -9.73 4.06 -8.77
C GLN A 169 -9.59 4.10 -7.24
N ALA A 170 -9.14 5.22 -6.70
CA ALA A 170 -9.10 5.46 -5.26
C ALA A 170 -10.50 5.29 -4.64
N GLY A 171 -10.58 4.65 -3.48
CA GLY A 171 -11.85 4.31 -2.82
C GLY A 171 -12.43 2.95 -3.24
N VAL A 172 -11.93 2.32 -4.32
CA VAL A 172 -12.26 0.90 -4.58
C VAL A 172 -11.54 0.04 -3.54
N GLU A 173 -12.32 -0.78 -2.86
CA GLU A 173 -11.85 -1.80 -1.93
C GLU A 173 -11.15 -2.94 -2.66
N ALA A 174 -9.90 -2.71 -3.06
CA ALA A 174 -9.09 -3.68 -3.78
C ALA A 174 -7.62 -3.65 -3.36
N ILE A 175 -6.99 -4.80 -3.53
CA ILE A 175 -5.57 -5.06 -3.32
C ILE A 175 -4.97 -5.37 -4.67
N CYS A 176 -3.90 -4.68 -5.05
CA CYS A 176 -3.20 -4.91 -6.30
C CYS A 176 -1.86 -5.59 -6.04
N ILE A 177 -1.57 -6.67 -6.74
CA ILE A 177 -0.32 -7.42 -6.63
C ILE A 177 0.40 -7.36 -7.97
N SER A 178 1.64 -6.89 -7.97
CA SER A 178 2.50 -6.78 -9.15
C SER A 178 3.89 -7.30 -8.82
N ALA A 179 4.64 -7.79 -9.80
CA ALA A 179 6.00 -8.28 -9.59
C ALA A 179 7.00 -7.44 -10.40
N VAL A 180 8.15 -7.16 -9.80
CA VAL A 180 9.28 -6.49 -10.47
C VAL A 180 10.15 -7.55 -11.13
N ASN A 181 10.25 -7.51 -12.46
CA ASN A 181 11.02 -8.47 -13.26
C ASN A 181 10.72 -9.94 -12.90
N PRO A 182 9.45 -10.40 -13.03
CA PRO A 182 9.13 -11.80 -12.77
C PRO A 182 9.86 -12.70 -13.78
N SER A 183 10.41 -13.81 -13.29
CA SER A 183 11.05 -14.82 -14.15
C SER A 183 10.06 -15.56 -15.05
N SER A 184 8.77 -15.53 -14.69
CA SER A 184 7.69 -16.08 -15.52
C SER A 184 7.07 -15.04 -16.44
N ILE A 185 7.13 -15.29 -17.75
CA ILE A 185 6.52 -14.44 -18.79
C ILE A 185 4.99 -14.39 -18.68
N SER A 186 4.38 -15.44 -18.11
CA SER A 186 2.94 -15.53 -17.93
C SER A 186 2.45 -14.84 -16.66
N PHE A 187 3.33 -14.32 -15.81
CA PHE A 187 2.91 -13.57 -14.65
C PHE A 187 2.14 -12.32 -15.10
N ARG A 188 1.00 -12.09 -14.46
CA ARG A 188 0.13 -10.94 -14.70
C ARG A 188 -0.21 -10.32 -13.35
N PRO A 189 -0.29 -8.98 -13.25
CA PRO A 189 -0.78 -8.34 -12.05
C PRO A 189 -2.15 -8.89 -11.63
N LEU A 190 -2.34 -9.03 -10.33
CA LEU A 190 -3.58 -9.55 -9.74
C LEU A 190 -4.29 -8.43 -9.01
N ILE A 191 -5.61 -8.40 -9.12
CA ILE A 191 -6.47 -7.52 -8.31
C ILE A 191 -7.37 -8.43 -7.48
N LEU A 192 -7.29 -8.30 -6.17
CA LEU A 192 -8.08 -9.07 -5.21
C LEU A 192 -9.03 -8.13 -4.47
N PRO A 193 -10.22 -8.60 -4.08
CA PRO A 193 -11.15 -7.78 -3.30
C PRO A 193 -10.58 -7.52 -1.90
N PHE A 194 -10.87 -6.37 -1.30
CA PHE A 194 -10.28 -6.01 -0.01
C PHE A 194 -10.62 -6.98 1.13
N ASN A 195 -11.74 -7.70 1.05
CA ASN A 195 -12.23 -8.61 2.09
C ASN A 195 -11.77 -10.07 1.91
N CYS A 196 -10.75 -10.30 1.08
CA CYS A 196 -10.15 -11.62 0.91
C CYS A 196 -9.12 -11.95 1.99
#